data_AF-B0VVB0-F1
#
_entry.id   AF-B0VVB0-F1
#
_cell.length_a   1.000
_cell.length_b   1.000
_cell.length_c   1.000
_cell.angle_alpha   90.00
_cell.angle_beta   90.00
_cell.angle_gamma   90.00
#
_symmetry.space_group_name_H-M   'P 1'
#
loop_
_entity.id
_entity.type
_entity.pdbx_description
1 polymer ?
#
loop_
_entity_poly.entity_id
_entity_poly.type
_entity_poly.pdbx_seq_one_letter_code
_entity_poly.pdbx_strand_id
1 'polypeptide(L)'
;MNKLLFFIHTKPLVFIGISSLFLFFLLYLIQYIYISLNLKEICKIIFNDEKHFRLPLEPFNCFFISVLPIVFWRETLHLKYGTSFKKMYGKEFYYPIRKNQLKKLLENFPLFFYVQYVIYLSGIFFLIFGGLAYIIDKNF
;
A
#
# COMPACT_ATOMS: atom_id res chain seq x y z
N MET A 1 -23.19 -22.23 20.89
CA MET A 1 -22.57 -21.66 19.67
C MET A 1 -21.57 -20.58 20.09
N ASN A 2 -20.33 -20.62 19.60
CA ASN A 2 -19.30 -19.62 19.96
C ASN A 2 -19.77 -18.20 19.59
N LYS A 3 -19.62 -17.23 20.49
CA LYS A 3 -20.05 -15.83 20.27
C LYS A 3 -19.50 -15.25 18.97
N LEU A 4 -18.25 -15.59 18.62
CA LEU A 4 -17.61 -15.21 17.36
C LEU A 4 -18.33 -15.81 16.14
N LEU A 5 -18.66 -17.11 16.19
CA LEU A 5 -19.32 -17.80 15.09
C LEU A 5 -20.74 -17.24 14.86
N PHE A 6 -21.44 -16.91 15.94
CA PHE A 6 -22.74 -16.23 15.88
C PHE A 6 -22.61 -14.84 15.25
N PHE A 7 -21.58 -14.06 15.61
CA PHE A 7 -21.32 -12.76 15.01
C PHE A 7 -21.03 -12.84 13.51
N ILE A 8 -20.20 -13.80 13.08
CA ILE A 8 -19.90 -14.03 11.66
C ILE A 8 -21.17 -14.36 10.88
N HIS A 9 -22.04 -15.21 11.45
CA HIS A 9 -23.28 -15.62 10.80
C HIS A 9 -24.31 -14.48 10.74
N THR A 10 -24.39 -13.64 11.78
CA THR A 10 -25.41 -12.58 11.88
C THR A 10 -25.00 -11.29 11.18
N LYS A 11 -23.72 -10.92 11.22
CA LYS A 11 -23.19 -9.69 10.62
C LYS A 11 -21.93 -9.96 9.79
N PRO A 12 -22.02 -10.78 8.72
CA PRO A 12 -20.85 -11.18 7.93
C PRO A 12 -20.11 -10.00 7.28
N LEU A 13 -20.85 -9.01 6.78
CA LEU A 13 -20.26 -7.81 6.15
C LEU A 13 -19.48 -6.97 7.15
N VAL A 14 -20.00 -6.80 8.37
CA VAL A 14 -19.30 -6.08 9.45
C VAL A 14 -18.03 -6.83 9.83
N PHE A 15 -18.11 -8.16 9.97
CA PHE A 15 -16.93 -8.98 10.26
C PHE A 15 -15.85 -8.82 9.18
N ILE A 16 -16.20 -8.95 7.90
CA ILE A 16 -15.25 -8.79 6.78
C ILE A 16 -14.65 -7.37 6.78
N GLY A 17 -15.46 -6.34 7.01
CA GLY A 17 -14.98 -4.96 7.11
C GLY A 17 -13.95 -4.80 8.23
N ILE A 18 -14.27 -5.25 9.45
CA ILE A 18 -13.36 -5.16 10.60
C ILE A 18 -12.09 -5.98 10.36
N SER A 19 -12.19 -7.20 9.81
CA SER A 19 -11.03 -8.01 9.46
C SER A 19 -10.13 -7.33 8.43
N SER A 20 -10.72 -6.68 7.42
CA SER A 20 -9.98 -5.91 6.41
C SER A 20 -9.27 -4.71 7.02
N LEU A 21 -9.92 -4.00 7.95
CA LEU A 21 -9.32 -2.89 8.68
C LEU A 21 -8.16 -3.35 9.58
N PHE A 22 -8.33 -4.46 10.30
CA PHE A 22 -7.26 -5.04 11.11
C PHE A 22 -6.06 -5.43 10.23
N LEU A 23 -6.32 -6.09 9.09
CA LEU A 23 -5.28 -6.46 8.13
C LEU A 23 -4.56 -5.22 7.58
N PHE A 24 -5.30 -4.14 7.29
CA PHE A 24 -4.71 -2.86 6.85
C PHE A 24 -3.68 -2.35 7.86
N PHE A 25 -4.03 -2.24 9.14
CA PHE A 25 -3.11 -1.74 10.16
C PHE A 25 -1.93 -2.67 10.40
N LEU A 26 -2.16 -3.98 10.42
CA LEU A 26 -1.11 -4.99 10.58
C LEU A 26 -0.08 -4.88 9.44
N LEU A 27 -0.56 -4.83 8.19
CA LEU A 27 0.32 -4.73 7.03
C LEU A 27 1.03 -3.37 6.97
N TYR A 28 0.38 -2.28 7.37
CA TYR A 28 1.03 -0.97 7.44
C TYR A 28 2.19 -0.96 8.45
N LEU A 29 2.03 -1.62 9.60
CA LEU A 29 3.13 -1.80 10.55
C LEU A 29 4.27 -2.65 9.98
N ILE A 30 3.93 -3.78 9.34
CA ILE A 30 4.91 -4.64 8.65
C ILE A 30 5.68 -3.82 7.61
N GLN A 31 4.98 -2.98 6.85
CA GLN A 31 5.59 -2.16 5.82
C GLN A 31 6.49 -1.08 6.41
N TYR A 32 6.09 -0.43 7.50
CA TYR A 32 6.93 0.54 8.22
C TYR A 32 8.25 -0.11 8.65
N ILE A 33 8.18 -1.30 9.25
CA ILE A 33 9.37 -2.06 9.65
C ILE A 33 10.22 -2.41 8.42
N TYR A 34 9.60 -2.90 7.36
CA TYR A 34 10.30 -3.26 6.12
C TYR A 34 11.03 -2.06 5.49
N ILE A 35 10.36 -0.91 5.36
CA ILE A 35 10.96 0.33 4.84
C ILE A 35 12.12 0.75 5.74
N SER A 36 11.93 0.70 7.06
CA SER A 36 12.95 1.11 8.03
C SER A 36 14.22 0.25 7.92
N LEU A 37 14.08 -1.07 7.76
CA LEU A 37 15.21 -2.00 7.58
C LEU A 37 15.95 -1.76 6.26
N ASN A 38 15.23 -1.41 5.19
CA ASN A 38 15.78 -1.24 3.84
C ASN A 38 16.03 0.23 3.46
N LEU A 39 15.91 1.15 4.42
CA LEU A 39 15.80 2.59 4.15
C LEU A 39 16.97 3.14 3.34
N LYS A 40 18.20 2.75 3.71
CA LYS A 40 19.42 3.24 3.06
C LYS A 40 19.44 2.91 1.58
N GLU A 41 19.13 1.67 1.21
CA GLU A 41 19.11 1.23 -0.18
C GLU A 41 17.97 1.87 -0.98
N ILE A 42 16.78 1.94 -0.37
CA ILE A 42 15.64 2.64 -0.96
C ILE A 42 16.00 4.10 -1.26
N CYS A 43 16.61 4.81 -0.31
CA CYS A 43 17.03 6.19 -0.48
C CYS A 43 18.14 6.33 -1.53
N LYS A 44 19.11 5.42 -1.55
CA LYS A 44 20.14 5.36 -2.60
C LYS A 44 19.54 5.24 -4.00
N ILE A 45 18.52 4.40 -4.17
CA ILE A 45 17.91 4.21 -5.49
C ILE A 45 17.09 5.43 -5.89
N ILE A 46 16.29 5.99 -4.98
CA ILE A 46 15.36 7.09 -5.31
C ILE A 46 16.11 8.42 -5.41
N PHE A 47 16.90 8.76 -4.40
CA PHE A 47 17.51 10.08 -4.22
C PHE A 47 18.99 10.13 -4.56
N ASN A 48 19.62 8.98 -4.87
CA ASN A 48 21.07 8.87 -5.01
C ASN A 48 21.85 9.29 -3.76
N ASP A 49 21.20 9.22 -2.59
CA ASP A 49 21.75 9.54 -1.28
C ASP A 49 21.19 8.58 -0.23
N GLU A 50 22.06 7.77 0.39
CA GLU A 50 21.71 6.80 1.43
C GLU A 50 21.26 7.48 2.74
N LYS A 51 21.61 8.76 2.95
CA LYS A 51 21.32 9.53 4.17
C LYS A 51 20.18 10.52 3.99
N HIS A 52 19.47 10.47 2.86
CA HIS A 52 18.36 11.37 2.56
C HIS A 52 17.31 11.39 3.67
N PHE A 53 16.97 10.20 4.20
CA PHE A 53 16.17 10.05 5.40
C PHE A 53 16.94 9.34 6.50
N ARG A 54 16.60 9.67 7.75
CA ARG A 54 17.20 9.07 8.96
C ARG A 54 16.13 8.33 9.76
N LEU A 55 16.56 7.34 10.53
CA LEU A 55 15.72 6.67 11.50
C LEU A 55 15.70 7.45 12.83
N PRO A 56 14.56 7.49 13.56
CA PRO A 56 13.27 6.93 13.18
C PRO A 56 12.62 7.71 12.02
N LEU A 57 11.95 6.99 11.13
CA LEU A 57 11.35 7.59 9.96
C LEU A 57 10.13 8.41 10.37
N GLU A 58 10.14 9.72 10.11
CA GLU A 58 8.98 10.56 10.41
C GLU A 58 7.74 10.05 9.65
N PRO A 59 6.53 10.18 10.24
CA PRO A 59 5.31 9.62 9.65
C PRO A 59 5.07 10.04 8.19
N PHE A 60 5.31 11.31 7.86
CA PHE A 60 5.15 11.81 6.49
C PHE A 60 6.18 11.23 5.54
N ASN A 61 7.44 11.14 5.96
CA ASN A 61 8.51 10.53 5.13
C ASN A 61 8.23 9.04 4.88
N CYS A 62 7.74 8.33 5.89
CA CYS A 62 7.28 6.95 5.73
C CYS A 62 6.12 6.84 4.74
N PHE A 63 5.12 7.72 4.86
CA PHE A 63 3.99 7.76 3.97
C PHE A 63 4.42 8.03 2.52
N PHE A 64 5.27 9.02 2.29
CA PHE A 64 5.77 9.32 0.95
C PHE A 64 6.65 8.20 0.37
N ILE A 65 7.38 7.46 1.19
CA ILE A 65 8.05 6.27 0.67
C ILE A 65 6.99 5.21 0.34
N SER A 66 6.11 4.86 1.28
CA SER A 66 5.16 3.76 1.14
C SER A 66 4.23 3.90 -0.06
N VAL A 67 3.85 5.12 -0.44
CA VAL A 67 2.93 5.40 -1.56
C VAL A 67 3.60 5.23 -2.95
N LEU A 68 4.91 5.02 -3.03
CA LEU A 68 5.62 4.83 -4.31
C LEU A 68 5.04 3.75 -5.24
N PRO A 69 4.72 2.53 -4.76
CA PRO A 69 4.14 1.48 -5.58
C PRO A 69 2.84 1.89 -6.26
N ILE A 70 1.99 2.66 -5.58
CA ILE A 70 0.70 3.06 -6.14
C ILE A 70 0.85 4.21 -7.14
N VAL A 71 1.72 5.18 -6.85
CA VAL A 71 1.99 6.31 -7.76
C VAL A 71 2.51 5.78 -9.09
N PHE A 72 3.45 4.85 -9.05
CA PHE A 72 4.06 4.24 -10.23
C PHE A 72 3.40 2.90 -10.62
N TRP A 73 2.15 2.66 -10.24
CA TRP A 73 1.45 1.40 -10.55
C TRP A 73 1.41 1.13 -12.05
N ARG A 74 1.14 2.17 -12.86
CA ARG A 74 1.08 2.06 -14.33
C ARG A 74 2.42 1.69 -14.93
N GLU A 75 3.48 2.39 -14.54
CA GLU A 75 4.85 2.09 -14.96
C GLU A 75 5.29 0.70 -14.49
N THR A 76 4.88 0.29 -13.29
CA THR A 76 5.15 -1.04 -12.74
C THR A 76 4.48 -2.12 -13.58
N LEU A 77 3.20 -1.96 -13.92
CA LEU A 77 2.48 -2.88 -14.79
C LEU A 77 3.06 -2.92 -16.22
N HIS A 78 3.50 -1.78 -16.75
CA HIS A 78 4.17 -1.74 -18.05
C HIS A 78 5.49 -2.51 -18.02
N LEU A 79 6.32 -2.28 -17.00
CA LEU A 79 7.59 -2.98 -16.83
C LEU A 79 7.43 -4.48 -16.59
N LYS A 80 6.40 -4.89 -15.85
CA LYS A 80 6.20 -6.29 -15.45
C LYS A 80 5.42 -7.11 -16.49
N TYR A 81 4.47 -6.50 -17.19
CA TYR A 81 3.52 -7.20 -18.06
C TYR A 81 3.43 -6.63 -19.50
N GLY A 82 4.27 -5.66 -19.87
CA GLY A 82 4.27 -5.08 -21.23
C GLY A 82 3.02 -4.27 -21.57
N THR A 83 2.20 -3.92 -20.59
CA THR A 83 0.95 -3.18 -20.78
C THR A 83 1.19 -1.75 -21.27
N SER A 84 0.57 -1.32 -22.37
CA SER A 84 0.78 0.03 -22.91
C SER A 84 -0.07 1.07 -22.16
N PHE A 85 0.58 2.08 -21.56
CA PHE A 85 -0.09 3.18 -20.88
C PHE A 85 0.38 4.53 -21.46
N LYS A 86 -0.55 5.39 -21.88
CA LYS A 86 -0.25 6.79 -22.22
C LYS A 86 0.02 7.58 -20.92
N LYS A 87 1.27 7.98 -20.70
CA LYS A 87 1.74 8.66 -19.47
C LYS A 87 0.94 9.95 -19.19
N MET A 88 0.52 10.17 -17.94
CA MET A 88 -0.15 11.41 -17.50
C MET A 88 0.34 11.89 -16.12
N TYR A 89 1.65 11.80 -15.83
CA TYR A 89 2.21 12.43 -14.63
C TYR A 89 2.97 13.69 -15.02
N GLY A 90 2.52 14.84 -14.50
CA GLY A 90 3.25 16.11 -14.61
C GLY A 90 4.60 16.03 -13.88
N LYS A 91 5.56 16.88 -14.28
CA LYS A 91 6.93 16.87 -13.74
C LYS A 91 7.02 17.07 -12.21
N GLU A 92 5.97 17.58 -11.58
CA GLU A 92 5.92 17.89 -10.15
C GLU A 92 4.96 17.01 -9.34
N PHE A 93 4.43 15.94 -9.93
CA PHE A 93 3.38 15.14 -9.28
C PHE A 93 3.90 14.33 -8.07
N TYR A 94 5.18 13.93 -8.09
CA TYR A 94 5.80 13.11 -7.05
C TYR A 94 7.33 13.15 -7.17
N TYR A 95 8.03 12.31 -6.39
CA TYR A 95 9.46 12.07 -6.58
C TYR A 95 9.76 11.72 -8.05
N PRO A 96 10.66 12.45 -8.72
CA PRO A 96 11.02 12.17 -10.10
C PRO A 96 11.84 10.88 -10.18
N ILE A 97 11.17 9.75 -10.39
CA ILE A 97 11.81 8.43 -10.53
C ILE A 97 11.98 8.08 -12.01
N ARG A 98 13.22 7.76 -12.39
CA ARG A 98 13.55 7.25 -13.73
C ARG A 98 13.17 5.79 -13.86
N LYS A 99 12.88 5.34 -15.10
CA LYS A 99 12.55 3.94 -15.42
C LYS A 99 13.54 2.93 -14.80
N ASN A 100 14.85 3.21 -14.89
CA ASN A 100 15.88 2.33 -14.33
C ASN A 100 15.85 2.28 -12.79
N GLN A 101 15.52 3.38 -12.12
CA GLN A 101 15.37 3.41 -10.65
C GLN A 101 14.15 2.58 -10.23
N LEU A 102 13.03 2.74 -10.92
CA LEU A 102 11.83 1.93 -10.67
C LEU A 102 12.08 0.43 -10.93
N LYS A 103 12.82 0.09 -12.00
CA LYS A 103 13.22 -1.30 -12.29
C LYS A 103 14.06 -1.88 -11.14
N LYS A 104 15.06 -1.14 -10.65
CA LYS A 104 15.86 -1.55 -9.49
C LYS A 104 15.01 -1.73 -8.22
N LEU A 105 14.05 -0.84 -7.98
CA LEU A 105 13.13 -1.00 -6.85
C LEU A 105 12.28 -2.27 -6.97
N LEU A 106 11.78 -2.59 -8.16
CA LEU A 106 11.00 -3.79 -8.42
C LEU A 106 11.82 -5.09 -8.27
N GLU A 107 13.08 -5.05 -8.70
CA GLU A 107 13.99 -6.20 -8.63
C GLU A 107 14.47 -6.45 -7.19
N ASN A 108 14.87 -5.39 -6.48
CA ASN A 108 15.47 -5.52 -5.15
C ASN A 108 14.44 -5.54 -4.01
N PHE A 109 13.28 -4.90 -4.20
CA PHE A 109 12.24 -4.75 -3.18
C PHE A 109 10.85 -5.19 -3.68
N PRO A 110 10.67 -6.38 -4.26
CA PRO A 110 9.35 -6.80 -4.75
C PRO A 110 8.30 -6.87 -3.64
N LEU A 111 8.70 -7.28 -2.43
CA LEU A 111 7.81 -7.35 -1.26
C LEU A 111 7.21 -5.99 -0.90
N PHE A 112 7.98 -4.91 -1.07
CA PHE A 112 7.53 -3.55 -0.82
C PHE A 112 6.28 -3.20 -1.65
N PHE A 113 6.29 -3.57 -2.94
CA PHE A 113 5.17 -3.34 -3.84
C PHE A 113 3.97 -4.21 -3.47
N TYR A 114 4.19 -5.52 -3.26
CA TYR A 114 3.10 -6.43 -2.90
C TYR A 114 2.41 -6.02 -1.60
N VAL A 115 3.16 -5.71 -0.55
CA VAL A 115 2.60 -5.28 0.73
C VAL A 115 1.79 -4.00 0.56
N GLN A 116 2.29 -3.00 -0.17
CA GLN A 116 1.53 -1.77 -0.43
C GLN A 116 0.21 -2.06 -1.17
N TYR A 117 0.22 -2.96 -2.15
CA TYR A 117 -0.99 -3.31 -2.91
C TYR A 117 -2.02 -4.01 -2.05
N VAL A 118 -1.60 -4.93 -1.17
CA VAL A 118 -2.51 -5.60 -0.24
C VAL A 118 -3.05 -4.62 0.81
N ILE A 119 -2.26 -3.64 1.26
CA ILE A 119 -2.73 -2.56 2.16
C ILE A 119 -3.87 -1.79 1.48
N TYR A 120 -3.67 -1.30 0.26
CA TYR A 120 -4.72 -0.57 -0.46
C TYR A 120 -5.96 -1.41 -0.71
N LEU A 121 -5.78 -2.67 -1.10
CA LEU A 121 -6.91 -3.59 -1.29
C LEU A 121 -7.70 -3.80 0.01
N SER A 122 -7.00 -3.93 1.14
CA SER A 122 -7.62 -4.05 2.46
C SER A 122 -8.41 -2.81 2.85
N GLY A 123 -7.87 -1.61 2.57
CA GLY A 123 -8.58 -0.35 2.77
C GLY A 123 -9.83 -0.22 1.90
N ILE A 124 -9.74 -0.59 0.63
CA ILE A 124 -10.88 -0.60 -0.30
C ILE A 124 -11.96 -1.57 0.18
N PHE A 125 -11.57 -2.79 0.60
CA PHE A 125 -12.52 -3.76 1.15
C PHE A 125 -13.18 -3.28 2.42
N PHE A 126 -12.45 -2.63 3.32
CA PHE A 126 -13.05 -2.00 4.50
C PHE A 126 -14.12 -0.97 4.11
N LEU A 127 -13.81 -0.07 3.16
CA LEU A 127 -14.76 0.94 2.70
C LEU A 127 -16.00 0.32 2.04
N ILE A 128 -15.81 -0.67 1.17
CA ILE A 128 -16.92 -1.35 0.47
C ILE A 128 -17.79 -2.11 1.46
N PHE A 129 -17.23 -3.05 2.22
CA PHE A 129 -18.01 -3.92 3.10
C PHE A 129 -18.56 -3.19 4.32
N GLY A 130 -17.78 -2.25 4.89
CA GLY A 130 -18.24 -1.39 5.97
C GLY A 130 -19.34 -0.43 5.52
N GLY A 131 -19.19 0.18 4.33
CA GLY A 131 -20.21 1.02 3.72
C GLY A 131 -21.50 0.25 3.42
N LEU A 132 -21.40 -0.92 2.79
CA LEU A 132 -22.54 -1.80 2.52
C LEU A 132 -23.25 -2.22 3.82
N ALA A 133 -22.49 -2.59 4.85
CA ALA A 133 -23.06 -2.94 6.15
C ALA A 133 -23.85 -1.78 6.75
N TYR A 134 -23.32 -0.56 6.71
CA TYR A 134 -24.01 0.64 7.19
C TYR A 134 -25.29 0.93 6.39
N ILE A 135 -25.24 0.82 5.07
CA ILE A 135 -26.40 1.05 4.20
C ILE A 135 -27.51 0.04 4.48
N ILE A 136 -27.16 -1.24 4.65
CA ILE A 136 -28.13 -2.30 4.94
C ILE A 136 -28.78 -2.06 6.30
N ASP A 137 -27.99 -1.84 7.36
CA ASP A 137 -28.49 -1.63 8.73
C ASP A 137 -29.39 -0.39 8.87
N LYS A 138 -29.21 0.62 7.98
CA LYS A 138 -30.01 1.84 7.99
C LYS A 138 -31.28 1.78 7.14
N ASN A 139 -31.28 0.99 6.07
CA ASN A 139 -32.35 1.00 5.06
C ASN A 139 -33.21 -0.27 5.05
N PHE A 140 -32.83 -1.32 5.78
CA PHE A 140 -33.53 -2.60 5.88
C PHE A 140 -33.54 -3.10 7.33
#